data_AF-A0ABD3X849-F1
#
_entry.id   AF-A0ABD3X849-F1
#
_cell.length_a   1.000
_cell.length_b   1.000
_cell.length_c   1.000
_cell.angle_alpha   90.00
_cell.angle_beta   90.00
_cell.angle_gamma   90.00
#
_symmetry.space_group_name_H-M   'P 1'
#
loop_
_entity.id
_entity.type
_entity.pdbx_description
1 polymer ?
#
loop_
_entity_poly.entity_id
_entity_poly.type
_entity_poly.pdbx_seq_one_letter_code
_entity_poly.pdbx_strand_id
1 'polypeptide(L)'
;MSEQKRPMTWDPWKTFDISQAEKEAIAIRAQNRKVLKVEWQKKVTDPFAGGEGGHVFDPMVQRFNSMKATAFDHFRITPKSTWVGAYLFFIPLAGLIYLVHTTRTERERKYRSGEIPYEKRTFRFVY
;
A
#
# COMPACT_ATOMS: atom_id res chain seq x y z
N MET A 1 -9.86 10.18 1.68
CA MET A 1 -8.48 9.98 1.17
C MET A 1 -7.97 11.34 0.72
N SER A 2 -7.12 11.97 1.53
CA SER A 2 -6.53 13.28 1.22
C SER A 2 -5.68 13.19 -0.03
N GLU A 3 -6.00 14.01 -1.04
CA GLU A 3 -5.21 14.20 -2.25
C GLU A 3 -3.83 14.75 -1.85
N GLN A 4 -2.83 13.88 -1.69
CA GLN A 4 -1.44 14.30 -1.59
C GLN A 4 -1.01 14.85 -2.95
N LYS A 5 -1.28 16.14 -3.17
CA LYS A 5 -0.65 16.88 -4.26
C LYS A 5 0.85 16.89 -3.96
N ARG A 6 1.61 16.14 -4.78
CA ARG A 6 3.06 16.32 -4.83
C ARG A 6 3.32 17.82 -5.00
N PRO A 7 4.22 18.44 -4.22
CA PRO A 7 4.53 19.84 -4.45
C PRO A 7 4.96 19.97 -5.91
N MET A 8 4.41 20.96 -6.60
CA MET A 8 4.87 21.33 -7.93
C MET A 8 6.31 21.81 -7.76
N THR A 9 7.26 20.89 -7.93
CA THR A 9 8.67 21.21 -7.84
C THR A 9 8.95 22.11 -9.01
N TRP A 10 9.07 23.42 -8.75
CA TRP A 10 9.51 24.37 -9.74
C TRP A 10 10.88 23.90 -10.22
N ASP A 11 10.91 23.37 -11.44
CA ASP A 11 12.13 22.99 -12.13
C ASP A 11 12.46 24.13 -13.11
N PRO A 12 13.34 25.07 -12.73
CA PRO A 12 13.63 26.25 -13.53
C PRO A 12 14.10 25.91 -14.95
N TRP A 13 14.77 24.76 -15.11
CA TRP A 13 15.37 24.34 -16.38
C TRP A 13 14.35 23.72 -17.33
N LYS A 14 13.27 23.13 -16.82
CA LYS A 14 12.18 22.56 -17.64
C LYS A 14 11.04 23.52 -17.91
N THR A 15 11.06 24.71 -17.32
CA THR A 15 9.99 25.71 -17.48
C THR A 15 10.08 26.42 -18.83
N PHE A 16 11.29 26.60 -19.37
CA PHE A 16 11.54 27.40 -20.58
C PHE A 16 12.06 26.57 -21.75
N ASP A 17 12.90 25.56 -21.51
CA ASP A 17 13.55 24.76 -22.56
C ASP A 17 12.94 23.35 -22.65
N ILE A 18 11.76 23.26 -23.26
CA ILE A 18 11.09 21.97 -23.52
C ILE A 18 11.40 21.53 -24.95
N SER A 19 11.88 20.29 -25.09
CA SER A 19 12.11 19.70 -26.42
C SER A 19 10.80 19.57 -27.21
N GLN A 20 10.88 19.57 -28.55
CA GLN A 20 9.68 19.44 -29.40
C GLN A 20 8.89 18.16 -29.09
N ALA A 21 9.60 17.04 -28.87
CA ALA A 21 8.99 15.77 -28.50
C ALA A 21 8.25 15.83 -27.15
N GLU A 22 8.81 16.53 -26.15
CA GLU A 22 8.14 16.71 -24.86
C GLU A 22 6.90 17.61 -24.99
N LYS A 23 6.95 18.66 -25.82
CA LYS A 23 5.79 19.52 -26.12
C LYS A 23 4.64 18.72 -26.72
N GLU A 24 4.95 17.87 -27.70
CA GLU A 24 3.97 16.97 -28.33
C GLU A 24 3.39 15.98 -27.31
N ALA A 25 4.23 15.38 -26.46
CA ALA A 25 3.77 14.48 -25.40
C ALA A 25 2.88 15.19 -24.37
N ILE A 26 3.13 16.47 -24.06
CA ILE A 26 2.25 17.28 -23.20
C ILE A 26 0.91 17.56 -23.88
N ALA A 27 0.94 17.91 -25.17
CA ALA A 27 -0.26 18.17 -25.96
C ALA A 27 -1.16 16.93 -26.04
N ILE A 28 -0.59 15.75 -26.32
CA ILE A 28 -1.31 14.47 -26.36
C ILE A 28 -1.92 14.16 -24.99
N ARG A 29 -1.16 14.31 -23.89
CA ARG A 29 -1.69 14.11 -22.53
C ARG A 29 -2.83 15.08 -22.21
N ALA A 30 -2.72 16.34 -22.62
CA ALA A 30 -3.76 17.33 -22.42
C ALA A 30 -5.01 17.00 -23.24
N GLN A 31 -4.86 16.53 -24.48
CA GLN A 31 -5.95 16.08 -25.33
C GLN A 31 -6.68 14.90 -24.70
N ASN A 32 -5.96 13.86 -24.27
CA ASN A 32 -6.55 12.68 -23.62
C ASN A 32 -7.34 13.07 -22.36
N ARG A 33 -6.80 13.96 -21.52
CA ARG A 33 -7.54 14.47 -20.35
C ARG A 33 -8.83 15.21 -20.74
N LYS A 34 -8.80 16.02 -21.80
CA LYS A 34 -9.99 16.73 -22.28
C LYS A 34 -11.06 15.74 -22.75
N VAL A 35 -10.67 14.72 -23.53
CA VAL A 35 -11.59 13.68 -24.01
C VAL A 35 -12.25 12.94 -22.85
N LEU A 36 -11.46 12.43 -21.90
CA LEU A 36 -11.99 11.72 -20.73
C LEU A 36 -12.88 12.61 -19.85
N LYS A 37 -12.54 13.89 -19.70
CA LYS A 37 -13.38 14.85 -18.96
C LYS A 37 -14.72 15.08 -19.64
N VAL A 38 -14.74 15.21 -20.97
CA VAL A 38 -15.97 15.37 -21.74
C VAL A 38 -16.85 14.13 -21.61
N GLU A 39 -16.28 12.92 -21.70
CA GLU A 39 -17.02 11.68 -21.48
C GLU A 39 -17.61 11.59 -20.07
N TRP A 40 -16.83 11.94 -19.05
CA TRP A 40 -17.28 11.97 -17.66
C TRP A 40 -18.44 12.96 -17.47
N GLN A 41 -18.28 14.19 -17.98
CA GLN A 41 -19.32 15.21 -17.90
C GLN A 41 -20.62 14.71 -18.53
N LYS A 42 -20.56 14.14 -19.74
CA LYS A 42 -21.75 13.56 -20.41
C LYS A 42 -22.49 12.55 -19.53
N LYS A 43 -21.76 11.63 -18.89
CA LYS A 43 -22.35 10.57 -18.04
C LYS A 43 -22.91 11.11 -16.72
N VAL A 44 -22.26 12.10 -16.12
CA VAL A 44 -22.68 12.69 -14.84
C VAL A 44 -23.84 13.65 -15.00
N THR A 45 -23.89 14.42 -16.09
CA THR A 45 -24.96 15.39 -16.33
C THR A 45 -26.22 14.78 -16.91
N ASP A 46 -26.20 13.49 -17.27
CA ASP A 46 -27.37 12.80 -17.81
C ASP A 46 -28.43 12.56 -16.70
N PRO A 47 -29.63 13.16 -16.81
CA PRO A 47 -30.68 13.02 -15.80
C PRO A 47 -31.27 11.61 -15.72
N PHE A 48 -31.09 10.77 -16.75
CA PHE A 48 -31.60 9.40 -16.79
C PHE A 48 -30.55 8.35 -16.45
N ALA A 49 -29.28 8.74 -16.30
CA ALA A 49 -28.18 7.81 -15.98
C ALA A 49 -28.28 7.19 -14.58
N GLY A 50 -29.19 7.68 -13.73
CA GLY A 50 -29.31 7.33 -12.31
C GLY A 50 -30.63 6.71 -11.89
N GLY A 51 -31.32 5.96 -12.75
CA GLY A 51 -32.50 5.17 -12.34
C GLY A 51 -32.23 4.40 -11.05
N GLU A 52 -32.97 4.74 -9.99
CA GLU A 52 -32.97 4.13 -8.64
C GLU A 52 -31.60 3.99 -7.92
N GLY A 53 -30.62 4.87 -8.22
CA GLY A 53 -29.41 5.00 -7.39
C GLY A 53 -28.12 4.40 -7.97
N GLY A 54 -28.00 4.34 -9.29
CA GLY A 54 -26.77 3.88 -9.95
C GLY A 54 -25.56 4.81 -9.79
N HIS A 55 -24.38 4.24 -9.60
CA HIS A 55 -23.10 4.95 -9.70
C HIS A 55 -22.60 4.96 -11.15
N VAL A 56 -21.95 6.05 -11.59
CA VAL A 56 -21.29 6.09 -12.90
C VAL A 56 -20.10 5.13 -12.90
N PHE A 57 -20.19 4.08 -13.71
CA PHE A 57 -19.15 3.08 -13.82
C PHE A 57 -17.90 3.64 -14.55
N ASP A 58 -16.74 3.56 -13.88
CA ASP A 58 -15.43 3.91 -14.45
C ASP A 58 -14.64 2.63 -14.84
N PRO A 59 -14.42 2.37 -16.13
CA PRO A 59 -13.62 1.22 -16.58
C PRO A 59 -12.17 1.26 -16.10
N MET A 60 -11.59 2.42 -15.83
CA MET A 60 -10.20 2.52 -15.37
C MET A 60 -10.05 2.05 -13.92
N VAL A 61 -11.01 2.39 -13.06
CA VAL A 61 -11.07 1.88 -11.68
C VAL A 61 -11.27 0.37 -11.68
N GLN A 62 -12.17 -0.16 -12.52
CA GLN A 62 -12.35 -1.61 -12.64
C GLN A 62 -11.05 -2.29 -13.09
N ARG A 63 -10.37 -1.78 -14.12
CA ARG A 63 -9.09 -2.34 -14.59
C ARG A 63 -8.02 -2.36 -13.50
N PHE A 64 -7.93 -1.29 -12.70
CA PHE A 64 -7.01 -1.24 -11.57
C PHE A 64 -7.35 -2.29 -10.51
N ASN A 65 -8.63 -2.47 -10.20
CA ASN A 65 -9.06 -3.50 -9.27
C ASN A 65 -8.82 -4.91 -9.82
N SER A 66 -9.11 -5.14 -11.11
CA SER A 66 -8.81 -6.40 -11.79
C SER A 66 -7.32 -6.70 -11.78
N MET A 67 -6.45 -5.72 -12.03
CA MET A 67 -4.99 -5.87 -11.95
C MET A 67 -4.54 -6.35 -10.56
N LYS A 68 -5.14 -5.82 -9.48
CA LYS A 68 -4.84 -6.28 -8.12
C LYS A 68 -5.34 -7.68 -7.86
N ALA A 69 -6.55 -8.00 -8.34
CA ALA A 69 -7.15 -9.32 -8.16
C ALA A 69 -6.34 -10.41 -8.89
N THR A 70 -5.81 -10.12 -10.08
CA THR A 70 -5.01 -11.05 -10.89
C THR A 70 -3.50 -10.93 -10.67
N ALA A 71 -3.08 -10.27 -9.58
CA ALA A 71 -1.67 -10.06 -9.28
C ALA A 71 -0.91 -11.38 -9.06
N PHE A 72 -1.59 -12.39 -8.51
CA PHE A 72 -1.01 -13.72 -8.29
C PHE A 72 -0.76 -14.46 -9.62
N ASP A 73 -1.70 -14.39 -10.56
CA ASP A 73 -1.60 -15.06 -11.87
C ASP A 73 -0.40 -14.56 -12.68
N HIS A 74 -0.01 -13.30 -12.47
CA HIS A 74 1.11 -12.66 -13.17
C HIS A 74 2.40 -12.62 -12.33
N PHE A 75 2.40 -13.25 -11.15
CA PHE A 75 3.57 -13.26 -10.27
C PHE A 75 4.70 -14.09 -10.90
N ARG A 76 5.91 -13.50 -10.95
CA ARG A 76 7.12 -14.19 -11.41
C ARG A 76 8.12 -14.31 -10.27
N ILE A 77 8.58 -15.53 -10.03
CA ILE A 77 9.63 -15.81 -9.06
C ILE A 77 10.95 -15.28 -9.62
N THR A 78 11.41 -14.17 -9.04
CA THR A 78 12.72 -13.57 -9.30
C THR A 78 13.55 -13.63 -8.02
N PRO A 79 14.90 -13.68 -8.09
CA PRO A 79 15.74 -13.70 -6.89
C PRO A 79 15.41 -12.55 -5.91
N LYS A 80 15.15 -11.35 -6.44
CA LYS A 80 14.71 -10.20 -5.63
C LYS A 80 13.39 -10.46 -4.92
N SER A 81 12.38 -10.98 -5.61
CA SER A 81 11.08 -11.29 -4.99
C SER A 81 11.19 -12.34 -3.89
N THR A 82 12.03 -13.37 -4.10
CA THR A 82 12.24 -14.44 -3.12
C THR A 82 12.90 -13.90 -1.85
N TRP A 83 13.96 -13.10 -1.97
CA TRP A 83 14.62 -12.49 -0.80
C TRP A 83 13.70 -11.55 -0.02
N VAL A 84 12.92 -10.71 -0.72
CA VAL A 84 11.95 -9.83 -0.06
C VAL A 84 10.90 -10.64 0.70
N GLY A 85 10.35 -11.69 0.08
CA GLY A 85 9.38 -12.57 0.73
C GLY A 85 9.98 -13.31 1.94
N ALA A 86 11.19 -13.84 1.80
CA ALA A 86 11.90 -14.53 2.87
C ALA A 86 12.17 -13.59 4.06
N TYR A 87 12.69 -12.39 3.82
CA TYR A 87 12.94 -11.42 4.89
C TYR A 87 11.65 -10.97 5.57
N LEU A 88 10.60 -10.70 4.80
CA LEU A 88 9.32 -10.26 5.35
C LEU A 88 8.68 -11.33 6.26
N PHE A 89 8.96 -12.62 6.01
CA PHE A 89 8.44 -13.72 6.81
C PHE A 89 9.37 -14.09 7.98
N PHE A 90 10.65 -14.35 7.71
CA PHE A 90 11.57 -14.91 8.70
C PHE A 90 12.04 -13.87 9.73
N ILE A 91 12.19 -12.60 9.37
CA ILE A 91 12.64 -11.56 10.31
C ILE A 91 11.63 -11.37 11.46
N PRO A 92 10.33 -11.11 11.21
CA PRO A 92 9.38 -10.94 12.32
C PRO A 92 9.20 -12.24 13.12
N LEU A 93 9.24 -13.40 12.45
CA LEU A 93 9.16 -14.69 13.14
C LEU A 93 10.35 -14.90 14.09
N ALA A 94 11.58 -14.70 13.61
CA ALA A 94 12.77 -14.80 14.43
C ALA A 94 12.77 -13.75 15.57
N GLY A 95 12.31 -12.53 15.29
CA GLY A 95 12.15 -11.48 16.30
C GLY A 95 11.18 -11.86 17.42
N LEU A 96 10.02 -12.44 17.07
CA LEU A 96 9.05 -12.93 18.05
C LEU A 96 9.61 -14.09 18.87
N ILE A 97 10.25 -15.07 18.22
CA ILE A 97 10.87 -16.21 18.90
C ILE A 97 11.92 -15.72 19.89
N TYR A 98 12.80 -14.82 19.45
CA TYR A 98 13.85 -14.26 20.30
C TYR A 98 13.26 -13.50 21.50
N LEU A 99 12.29 -12.62 21.28
CA LEU A 99 11.66 -11.84 22.35
C LEU A 99 10.94 -12.73 23.36
N VAL A 100 10.20 -13.75 22.90
CA VAL A 100 9.54 -14.70 23.80
C VAL A 100 10.58 -15.51 24.58
N HIS A 101 11.65 -15.96 23.92
CA HIS A 101 12.70 -16.74 24.58
C HIS A 101 13.44 -15.93 25.66
N THR A 102 13.87 -14.70 25.34
CA THR A 102 14.59 -13.84 26.30
C THR A 102 13.69 -13.45 27.48
N THR A 103 12.45 -13.04 27.22
CA THR A 103 11.52 -12.68 28.30
C THR A 103 11.18 -13.86 29.21
N ARG A 104 11.08 -15.08 28.67
CA ARG A 104 10.86 -16.29 29.48
C ARG A 104 12.07 -16.64 30.32
N THR A 105 13.26 -16.68 29.72
CA THR A 105 14.50 -17.03 30.42
C THR A 105 14.86 -16.02 31.50
N GLU A 106 14.70 -14.71 31.24
CA GLU A 106 14.90 -13.68 32.26
C GLU A 106 13.90 -13.79 33.41
N ARG A 107 12.64 -14.09 33.10
CA ARG A 107 11.59 -14.26 34.11
C ARG A 107 11.85 -15.50 34.98
N GLU A 108 12.23 -16.62 34.37
CA GLU A 108 12.63 -17.82 35.09
C GLU A 108 13.85 -17.58 35.98
N ARG A 109 14.85 -16.81 35.49
CA ARG A 109 16.00 -16.39 36.29
C ARG A 109 15.56 -15.64 37.54
N LYS A 110 14.70 -14.63 37.38
CA LYS A 110 14.17 -13.83 38.51
C LYS A 110 13.33 -14.65 39.50
N TYR A 111 12.64 -15.68 39.02
CA TYR A 111 11.91 -16.62 39.89
C TYR A 111 12.85 -17.53 40.68
N ARG A 112 13.98 -17.96 40.09
CA ARG A 112 14.99 -18.81 40.75
C ARG A 112 15.89 -18.04 41.70
N SER A 113 16.26 -16.79 41.38
CA SER A 113 17.07 -15.94 42.26
C SER A 113 16.29 -15.41 43.47
N GLY A 114 14.96 -15.52 43.46
CA GLY A 114 14.10 -15.02 44.53
C GLY A 114 13.82 -13.50 44.45
N GLU A 115 14.29 -12.81 43.40
CA GLU A 115 14.01 -11.39 43.16
C GLU A 115 12.51 -11.08 43.08
N ILE A 116 11.70 -12.04 42.60
CA ILE A 116 10.25 -11.92 42.55
C ILE A 116 9.63 -12.84 43.61
N PRO A 117 8.96 -12.28 44.63
CA PRO A 117 8.21 -13.05 45.63
C PRO A 117 7.16 -13.94 44.99
N TYR A 118 6.87 -15.09 45.60
CA TYR A 118 5.90 -16.06 45.09
C TYR A 118 4.51 -15.44 44.82
N GLU A 119 4.08 -14.53 45.69
CA GLU A 119 2.80 -13.81 45.59
C GLU A 119 2.64 -13.00 44.30
N LYS A 120 3.74 -12.47 43.75
CA LYS A 120 3.78 -11.61 42.56
C LYS A 120 3.99 -12.37 41.25
N ARG A 121 3.96 -13.71 41.26
CA ARG A 121 4.12 -14.53 40.05
C ARG A 121 2.82 -14.57 39.25
N THR A 122 2.91 -14.36 37.93
CA THR A 122 1.73 -14.20 37.05
C THR A 122 0.93 -15.50 36.86
N PHE A 123 1.55 -16.68 36.96
CA PHE A 123 0.90 -17.99 36.75
C PHE A 123 1.01 -18.89 37.99
N ARG A 124 0.57 -18.40 39.15
CA ARG A 124 0.70 -19.13 40.41
C ARG A 124 -0.24 -20.34 40.57
N PHE A 125 -1.36 -20.39 39.82
CA PHE A 125 -2.44 -21.38 40.01
C PHE A 125 -2.88 -22.15 38.75
N VAL A 126 -2.21 -21.95 37.62
CA VAL A 126 -2.55 -22.66 36.37
C VAL A 126 -1.24 -23.13 35.76
N TYR A 127 -1.16 -24.44 35.53
CA TYR A 127 -0.03 -25.12 34.90
C TYR A 127 -0.20 -25.17 33.38
#